data_AF-A0A3B7MTY1-F1
#
_entry.id   AF-A0A3B7MTY1-F1
#
_cell.length_a   1.000
_cell.length_b   1.000
_cell.length_c   1.000
_cell.angle_alpha   90.00
_cell.angle_beta   90.00
_cell.angle_gamma   90.00
#
_symmetry.space_group_name_H-M   'P 1'
#
loop_
_entity.id
_entity.type
_entity.pdbx_description
1 polymer ?
#
loop_
_entity_poly.entity_id
_entity_poly.type
_entity_poly.pdbx_seq_one_letter_code
_entity_poly.pdbx_strand_id
1 'polypeptide(L)' 'MLPILKLMLFPLLGGIVFLAGFRAYRYFNEKIISSRSLPALLLYTGLLIAVNISIVVVGILTLVKVYEWLS' A
#
# COMPACT_ATOMS: atom_id res chain seq x y z
N MET A 1 -1.90 -27.86 0.07
CA MET A 1 -0.60 -27.17 -0.19
C MET A 1 0.26 -27.14 1.07
N LEU A 2 1.59 -27.15 0.93
CA LEU A 2 2.51 -27.10 2.07
C LEU A 2 2.26 -25.84 2.91
N PRO A 3 1.99 -25.95 4.23
CA PRO A 3 1.75 -24.80 5.11
C PRO A 3 2.87 -23.76 5.07
N ILE A 4 4.09 -24.22 4.76
CA ILE A 4 5.29 -23.41 4.54
C ILE A 4 5.07 -22.37 3.42
N LEU A 5 4.38 -22.72 2.34
CA LEU A 5 4.15 -21.82 1.22
C LEU A 5 3.18 -20.67 1.58
N LYS A 6 2.15 -20.95 2.40
CA LYS A 6 1.26 -19.92 2.97
C LYS A 6 2.04 -18.96 3.88
N LEU A 7 2.94 -19.51 4.70
CA LEU A 7 3.81 -18.73 5.60
C LEU A 7 4.81 -17.86 4.83
N MET A 8 5.33 -18.30 3.69
CA MET A 8 6.26 -17.51 2.86
C MET A 8 5.56 -16.41 2.05
N LEU A 9 4.30 -16.61 1.66
CA LEU A 9 3.52 -15.61 0.92
C LEU A 9 3.14 -14.40 1.77
N PHE A 10 2.96 -14.57 3.08
CA PHE A 10 2.62 -13.48 4.00
C PHE A 10 3.71 -12.37 4.06
N PRO A 11 4.99 -12.64 4.36
CA PRO A 11 6.04 -11.63 4.37
C PRO A 11 6.32 -11.08 2.97
N LEU A 12 6.12 -11.87 1.90
CA LEU A 12 6.25 -11.40 0.53
C LEU A 12 5.19 -10.32 0.20
N LEU A 13 3.91 -10.62 0.46
CA LEU A 13 2.80 -9.68 0.28
C LEU A 13 2.97 -8.45 1.17
N GLY A 14 3.34 -8.64 2.43
CA GLY A 14 3.65 -7.55 3.35
C GLY A 14 4.77 -6.64 2.82
N GLY A 15 5.84 -7.24 2.28
CA GLY A 15 6.94 -6.51 1.65
C GLY A 15 6.47 -5.70 0.44
N ILE A 16 5.64 -6.27 -0.44
CA ILE A 16 5.08 -5.58 -1.61
C ILE A 16 4.21 -4.39 -1.18
N VAL A 17 3.31 -4.60 -0.21
CA VAL A 17 2.44 -3.56 0.35
C VAL A 17 3.27 -2.43 0.95
N PHE A 18 4.31 -2.76 1.72
CA PHE A 18 5.23 -1.79 2.30
C PHE A 18 5.99 -0.98 1.24
N LEU A 19 6.52 -1.65 0.21
CA LEU A 19 7.24 -0.99 -0.88
C LEU A 19 6.33 -0.05 -1.69
N ALA A 20 5.09 -0.47 -1.95
CA ALA A 20 4.09 0.35 -2.62
C ALA A 20 3.74 1.60 -1.78
N GLY A 21 3.50 1.42 -0.47
CA GLY A 21 3.24 2.52 0.46
C GLY A 21 4.41 3.50 0.54
N PHE A 22 5.65 2.99 0.63
CA PHE A 22 6.86 3.82 0.66
C PHE A 22 7.05 4.62 -0.63
N ARG A 23 6.82 4.01 -1.80
CA ARG A 23 6.89 4.71 -3.09
C ARG A 23 5.82 5.80 -3.20
N ALA A 24 4.59 5.51 -2.79
CA ALA A 24 3.51 6.49 -2.76
C ALA A 24 3.85 7.66 -1.82
N TYR A 25 4.31 7.35 -0.60
CA TYR A 25 4.77 8.36 0.35
C TYR A 25 5.84 9.26 -0.23
N ARG A 26 6.91 8.69 -0.82
CA ARG A 26 7.99 9.48 -1.43
C ARG A 26 7.46 10.41 -2.52
N TYR A 27 6.64 9.89 -3.43
CA TYR A 27 6.05 10.66 -4.52
C TYR A 27 5.22 11.85 -4.01
N PHE A 28 4.28 11.61 -3.08
CA PHE A 28 3.43 12.68 -2.57
C PHE A 28 4.18 13.63 -1.64
N ASN A 29 5.17 13.16 -0.89
CA ASN A 29 5.97 14.02 -0.03
C ASN A 29 6.78 15.05 -0.85
N GLU A 30 7.35 14.65 -1.99
CA GLU A 30 8.01 15.57 -2.93
C GLU A 30 7.01 16.63 -3.46
N LYS A 31 5.76 16.25 -3.72
CA LYS A 31 4.69 17.17 -4.15
C LYS A 31 4.19 18.10 -3.03
N ILE A 32 4.09 17.60 -1.80
CA ILE A 32 3.68 18.38 -0.62
C ILE A 32 4.73 19.44 -0.31
N ILE A 33 6.02 19.07 -0.27
CA ILE A 33 7.12 20.00 0.03
C ILE A 33 7.26 21.08 -1.04
N SER A 34 7.02 20.74 -2.32
CA SER A 34 7.09 21.71 -3.42
C SER A 34 5.84 22.58 -3.58
N SER A 35 4.76 22.30 -2.84
CA SER A 35 3.50 23.04 -2.93
C SER A 35 3.55 24.36 -2.17
N ARG A 36 3.21 25.45 -2.87
CA ARG A 36 3.14 26.80 -2.28
C ARG A 36 1.72 27.21 -1.86
N SER A 37 0.70 26.49 -2.31
CA SER A 37 -0.70 26.80 -2.05
C SER A 37 -1.35 25.79 -1.12
N LEU A 38 -2.13 26.30 -0.15
CA LEU A 38 -2.85 25.48 0.84
C LEU A 38 -3.82 24.46 0.19
N PRO A 39 -4.57 24.80 -0.89
CA PRO A 39 -5.40 23.81 -1.58
C PRO A 39 -4.60 22.65 -2.18
N ALA A 40 -3.43 22.92 -2.76
CA ALA A 40 -2.57 21.86 -3.32
C ALA A 40 -2.03 20.95 -2.22
N LEU A 41 -1.64 21.53 -1.08
CA LEU A 41 -1.16 20.77 0.08
C LEU A 41 -2.24 19.85 0.65
N LEU A 42 -3.47 20.34 0.79
CA LEU A 42 -4.62 19.54 1.23
C LEU A 42 -4.95 18.43 0.23
N LEU A 43 -4.92 18.73 -1.07
CA LEU A 43 -5.16 17.74 -2.12
C LEU A 43 -4.12 16.62 -2.10
N TYR A 44 -2.83 16.95 -2.09
CA TYR A 44 -1.77 15.94 -2.09
C TYR A 44 -1.73 15.12 -0.80
N THR A 45 -2.00 15.75 0.34
CA THR A 45 -2.13 15.03 1.62
C THR A 45 -3.34 14.08 1.59
N GLY A 46 -4.49 14.53 1.08
CA GLY A 46 -5.69 13.70 0.94
C GLY A 46 -5.47 12.53 -0.01
N LEU A 47 -4.82 12.76 -1.15
CA LEU A 47 -4.46 11.71 -2.11
C LEU A 47 -3.47 10.70 -1.50
N LEU A 48 -2.49 11.15 -0.74
CA LEU A 48 -1.56 10.26 -0.03
C LEU A 48 -2.31 9.32 0.92
N ILE A 49 -3.27 9.83 1.69
CA ILE A 49 -4.09 9.03 2.60
C ILE A 49 -4.93 8.03 1.80
N ALA A 50 -5.65 8.49 0.77
CA ALA A 50 -6.50 7.65 -0.06
C ALA A 50 -5.72 6.51 -0.75
N VAL A 51 -4.52 6.81 -1.26
CA VAL A 51 -3.64 5.81 -1.89
C VAL A 51 -3.15 4.78 -0.87
N ASN A 52 -2.73 5.20 0.33
CA ASN A 52 -2.31 4.25 1.36
C ASN A 52 -3.46 3.34 1.81
N ILE A 53 -4.66 3.89 2.01
CA ILE A 53 -5.85 3.09 2.33
C ILE A 53 -6.11 2.06 1.22
N SER A 54 -6.04 2.49 -0.04
CA SER A 54 -6.24 1.61 -1.19
C SER A 54 -5.21 0.49 -1.25
N ILE A 55 -3.93 0.79 -1.00
CA ILE A 55 -2.84 -0.20 -0.97
C ILE A 55 -3.09 -1.24 0.13
N VAL A 56 -3.50 -0.81 1.33
CA VAL A 56 -3.80 -1.71 2.45
C VAL A 56 -5.01 -2.59 2.13
N VAL A 57 -6.10 -2.01 1.62
CA VAL A 57 -7.31 -2.76 1.25
C VAL A 57 -7.01 -3.79 0.16
N VAL A 58 -6.29 -3.41 -0.90
CA VAL A 58 -5.88 -4.34 -1.97
C VAL A 58 -4.96 -5.42 -1.42
N GLY A 59 -4.02 -5.07 -0.53
CA GLY A 59 -3.15 -6.03 0.15
C GLY A 59 -3.94 -7.09 0.92
N ILE A 60 -4.90 -6.66 1.74
CA ILE A 60 -5.77 -7.55 2.52
C ILE A 60 -6.61 -8.44 1.60
N LEU A 61 -7.27 -7.87 0.58
CA LEU A 61 -8.09 -8.63 -0.36
C LEU A 61 -7.27 -9.68 -1.12
N THR A 62 -6.06 -9.32 -1.52
CA THR A 62 -5.13 -10.25 -2.17
C THR A 62 -4.75 -11.37 -1.21
N LEU A 63 -4.47 -11.05 0.04
CA LEU A 63 -4.12 -12.03 1.07
C LEU A 63 -5.28 -13.00 1.31
N VAL A 64 -6.51 -12.51 1.47
CA VAL A 64 -7.70 -13.36 1.62
C VAL A 64 -7.87 -14.29 0.42
N LYS A 65 -7.84 -13.75 -0.81
CA LYS A 65 -7.96 -14.56 -2.03
C LYS A 65 -6.87 -15.61 -2.16
N VAL A 66 -5.62 -15.25 -1.85
CA VAL A 66 -4.50 -16.19 -1.86
C VAL A 66 -4.75 -17.28 -0.82
N TYR A 67 -5.21 -16.96 0.40
CA TYR A 67 -5.47 -17.97 1.43
C TYR A 67 -6.62 -18.92 1.08
N GLU A 68 -7.72 -18.42 0.49
CA GLU A 68 -8.85 -19.21 -0.01
C GLU A 68 -8.45 -20.13 -1.16
N TRP A 69 -7.64 -19.63 -2.11
CA TRP A 69 -7.20 -20.45 -3.25
C TRP A 69 -6.24 -21.57 -2.84
N LEU A 70 -5.57 -21.40 -1.70
CA LEU A 70 -4.58 -22.32 -1.15
C LEU A 70 -5.18 -23.29 -0.11
N SER A 71 -6.46 -23.14 0.30
CA SER A 71 -7.19 -24.08 1.17
C SER A 71 -7.81 -25.20 0.35
#